data_AF-A0A9D1VYV8-F1
#
_entry.id   AF-A0A9D1VYV8-F1
#
_cell.length_a   1.000
_cell.length_b   1.000
_cell.length_c   1.000
_cell.angle_alpha   90.00
_cell.angle_beta   90.00
_cell.angle_gamma   90.00
#
_symmetry.space_group_name_H-M   'P 1'
#
loop_
_entity.id
_entity.type
_entity.pdbx_description
1 polymer ?
#
loop_
_entity_poly.entity_id
_entity_poly.type
_entity_poly.pdbx_seq_one_letter_code
_entity_poly.pdbx_strand_id
1 'polypeptide(L)'
;MKETILLFNPPEKDRLLKLEMALFPLRVRLKKVAPSEYNQPLGVLAGIKETTPAEGTYDGPELPDTMLVFCFLDDSRLNQALAALRKCGAGPFPYKAILTPTNSEWTAPDCFAEIKREHEAMHP
;
A
#
# COMPACT_ATOMS: atom_id res chain seq x y z
N MET A 1 -14.59 9.89 -1.25
CA MET A 1 -13.28 9.35 -0.79
C MET A 1 -12.23 9.74 -1.82
N LYS A 2 -11.00 10.09 -1.41
CA LYS A 2 -9.95 10.51 -2.36
C LYS A 2 -9.10 9.30 -2.74
N GLU A 3 -8.80 9.16 -4.02
CA GLU A 3 -7.86 8.14 -4.51
C GLU A 3 -6.54 8.24 -3.76
N THR A 4 -6.16 7.13 -3.13
CA THR A 4 -5.01 7.07 -2.23
C THR A 4 -4.23 5.80 -2.51
N ILE A 5 -2.91 5.89 -2.47
CA ILE A 5 -2.00 4.75 -2.41
C ILE A 5 -1.36 4.79 -1.02
N LEU A 6 -1.62 3.76 -0.22
CA LEU A 6 -0.91 3.56 1.04
C LEU A 6 0.45 2.93 0.73
N LEU A 7 1.51 3.50 1.29
CA LEU A 7 2.89 3.05 1.14
C LEU A 7 3.42 2.65 2.51
N PHE A 8 3.72 1.37 2.66
CA PHE A 8 4.32 0.75 3.84
C PHE A 8 5.76 0.34 3.52
N ASN A 9 6.62 0.36 4.53
CA ASN A 9 8.07 0.14 4.40
C ASN A 9 8.64 0.85 3.15
N PRO A 10 8.65 2.20 3.10
CA PRO A 10 9.12 2.94 1.93
C PRO A 10 10.54 2.53 1.54
N PRO A 11 10.85 2.38 0.24
CA PRO A 11 12.19 2.01 -0.19
C PRO A 11 13.19 3.14 0.07
N GLU A 12 14.47 2.86 -0.15
CA GLU A 12 15.53 3.86 -0.03
C GLU A 12 15.27 5.13 -0.85
N LYS A 13 15.89 6.25 -0.42
CA LYS A 13 15.57 7.61 -0.89
C LYS A 13 15.50 7.75 -2.41
N ASP A 14 16.43 7.17 -3.16
CA ASP A 14 16.47 7.29 -4.62
C ASP A 14 15.33 6.53 -5.30
N ARG A 15 14.99 5.34 -4.80
CA ARG A 15 13.85 4.54 -5.28
C ARG A 15 12.53 5.23 -4.90
N LEU A 16 12.44 5.77 -3.69
CA LEU A 16 11.28 6.51 -3.23
C LEU A 16 11.01 7.75 -4.10
N LEU A 17 12.05 8.52 -4.42
CA LEU A 17 11.92 9.70 -5.29
C LEU A 17 11.38 9.31 -6.67
N LYS A 18 11.90 8.24 -7.28
CA LYS A 18 11.40 7.73 -8.57
C LYS A 18 9.93 7.31 -8.50
N LEU A 19 9.53 6.65 -7.41
CA LEU A 19 8.14 6.26 -7.17
C LEU A 19 7.24 7.50 -7.05
N GLU A 20 7.63 8.49 -6.24
CA GLU A 20 6.90 9.74 -6.06
C GLU A 20 6.74 10.51 -7.37
N MET A 21 7.82 10.66 -8.13
CA MET A 21 7.80 11.33 -9.45
C MET A 21 6.91 10.61 -10.46
N ALA A 22 6.84 9.28 -10.41
CA ALA A 22 6.00 8.51 -11.31
C ALA A 22 4.50 8.63 -10.98
N LEU A 23 4.15 8.76 -9.70
CA LEU A 23 2.76 8.91 -9.25
C LEU A 23 2.27 10.36 -9.29
N PHE A 24 3.19 11.34 -9.27
CA PHE A 24 2.86 12.77 -9.27
C PHE A 24 1.92 13.21 -10.43
N PRO A 25 2.17 12.86 -11.71
CA PRO A 25 1.28 13.23 -12.80
C PRO A 25 -0.13 12.63 -12.69
N LEU A 26 -0.27 11.52 -11.96
CA LEU A 26 -1.55 10.84 -11.77
C LEU A 26 -2.44 11.56 -10.76
N ARG A 27 -1.93 12.54 -9.99
CA ARG A 27 -2.71 13.26 -8.96
C ARG A 27 -3.36 12.35 -7.90
N VAL A 28 -2.81 11.16 -7.70
CA VAL A 28 -3.21 10.24 -6.63
C VAL A 28 -2.48 10.63 -5.35
N ARG A 29 -3.16 10.55 -4.20
CA ARG A 29 -2.50 10.81 -2.91
C ARG A 29 -1.59 9.64 -2.56
N LEU A 30 -0.30 9.88 -2.39
CA LEU A 30 0.60 8.90 -1.78
C LEU A 30 0.66 9.14 -0.26
N LYS A 31 0.18 8.18 0.54
CA LYS A 31 0.24 8.24 2.01
C LYS A 31 1.29 7.25 2.50
N LYS A 32 2.41 7.76 3.01
CA LYS A 32 3.38 6.96 3.76
C LYS A 32 2.78 6.65 5.12
N VAL A 33 2.75 5.37 5.48
CA VAL A 33 2.22 4.92 6.77
C VAL A 33 3.41 4.65 7.69
N ALA A 34 3.38 5.24 8.89
CA ALA A 34 4.44 4.99 9.86
C ALA A 34 4.26 3.59 10.49
N PRO A 35 5.35 2.91 10.89
CA PRO A 35 5.25 1.61 11.57
C PRO A 35 4.32 1.64 12.77
N SER A 36 4.31 2.73 13.55
CA SER A 36 3.42 2.92 14.71
C SER A 36 1.93 2.85 14.39
N GLU A 37 1.54 3.00 13.12
CA GLU A 37 0.15 2.94 12.64
C GLU A 37 -0.22 1.56 12.04
N TYR A 38 0.68 0.58 12.05
CA TYR A 38 0.44 -0.70 11.36
C TYR A 38 -0.65 -1.56 12.00
N ASN A 39 -1.03 -1.28 13.25
CA ASN A 39 -2.19 -1.87 13.92
C ASN A 39 -3.53 -1.30 13.43
N GLN A 40 -3.52 -0.19 12.69
CA GLN A 40 -4.74 0.41 12.15
C GLN A 40 -5.28 -0.45 10.99
N PRO A 41 -6.61 -0.64 10.92
CA PRO A 41 -7.24 -1.22 9.74
C PRO A 41 -6.91 -0.43 8.47
N LEU A 42 -6.69 -1.12 7.34
CA LEU A 42 -6.41 -0.47 6.06
C LEU A 42 -7.51 0.52 5.66
N GLY A 43 -8.77 0.24 6.02
CA GLY A 43 -9.90 1.13 5.82
C GLY A 43 -9.74 2.47 6.53
N VAL A 44 -9.29 2.45 7.80
CA VAL A 44 -8.98 3.66 8.58
C VAL A 44 -7.84 4.44 7.93
N LEU A 45 -6.77 3.74 7.52
CA LEU A 45 -5.63 4.36 6.87
C LEU A 45 -6.00 5.00 5.53
N ALA A 46 -6.94 4.40 4.80
CA ALA A 46 -7.51 4.89 3.56
C ALA A 46 -8.56 6.02 3.76
N GLY A 47 -9.07 6.20 4.97
CA GLY A 47 -10.03 7.24 5.35
C GLY A 47 -11.50 6.84 5.29
N ILE A 48 -11.81 5.53 5.35
CA ILE A 48 -13.17 5.01 5.53
C ILE A 48 -13.64 5.40 6.94
N LYS A 49 -14.77 6.08 7.03
CA LYS A 49 -15.27 6.63 8.31
C LYS A 49 -16.00 5.57 9.13
N GLU A 50 -16.50 4.54 8.46
CA GLU A 50 -17.26 3.44 9.01
C GLU A 50 -16.36 2.39 9.69
N THR A 51 -15.05 2.41 9.43
CA THR A 51 -14.09 1.50 10.05
C THR A 51 -13.61 2.04 11.40
N THR A 52 -13.63 1.20 12.42
CA THR A 52 -13.22 1.56 13.78
C THR A 52 -11.69 1.63 13.88
N PRO A 53 -11.10 2.75 14.33
CA PRO A 53 -9.67 2.84 14.63
C PRO A 53 -9.26 1.85 15.72
N ALA A 54 -8.07 1.26 15.58
CA ALA A 54 -7.48 0.46 16.63
C ALA A 54 -6.93 1.37 17.74
N GLU A 55 -7.03 0.90 18.99
CA GLU A 55 -6.38 1.57 20.13
C GLU A 55 -4.88 1.24 20.18
N GLY A 56 -4.10 2.15 20.76
CA GLY A 56 -2.65 1.99 20.92
C GLY A 56 -1.84 2.18 19.64
N THR A 57 -0.55 1.89 19.74
CA THR A 57 0.44 1.99 18.66
C THR A 57 1.04 0.63 18.39
N TYR A 58 1.35 0.34 17.14
CA TYR A 58 2.07 -0.87 16.78
C TYR A 58 3.53 -0.81 17.26
N ASP A 59 3.97 -1.89 17.93
CA ASP A 59 5.31 -2.09 18.50
C ASP A 59 6.06 -3.27 17.88
N GLY A 60 5.47 -3.90 16.85
CA GLY A 60 6.08 -5.01 16.13
C GLY A 60 7.15 -4.58 15.12
N PRO A 61 7.75 -5.54 14.41
CA PRO A 61 8.78 -5.26 13.41
C PRO A 61 8.22 -4.55 12.18
N GLU A 62 9.10 -3.85 11.45
CA GLU A 62 8.80 -3.35 10.11
C GLU A 62 8.42 -4.49 9.15
N LEU A 63 7.66 -4.18 8.09
CA LEU A 63 7.34 -5.16 7.06
C LEU A 63 8.63 -5.65 6.36
N PRO A 64 8.70 -6.92 5.93
CA PRO A 64 9.88 -7.46 5.25
C PRO A 64 10.27 -6.72 3.95
N ASP A 65 9.32 -6.08 3.27
CA ASP A 65 9.56 -5.33 2.04
C ASP A 65 8.46 -4.26 1.83
N THR A 66 8.64 -3.39 0.84
CA THR A 66 7.69 -2.34 0.45
C THR A 66 6.36 -2.94 0.01
N MET A 67 5.26 -2.44 0.59
CA MET A 67 3.90 -2.79 0.21
C MET A 67 3.11 -1.55 -0.24
N LEU A 68 2.34 -1.72 -1.32
CA LEU A 68 1.47 -0.69 -1.88
C LEU A 68 0.01 -1.16 -1.85
N VAL A 69 -0.88 -0.38 -1.24
CA VAL A 69 -2.33 -0.64 -1.27
C VAL A 69 -3.04 0.47 -2.04
N PHE A 70 -3.74 0.11 -3.11
CA PHE A 70 -4.49 1.03 -3.97
C PHE A 70 -5.92 1.19 -3.46
N CYS A 71 -6.29 2.39 -3.04
CA CYS A 71 -7.56 2.70 -2.41
C CYS A 71 -8.41 3.63 -3.27
N PHE A 72 -9.61 3.18 -3.65
CA PHE A 72 -10.62 3.95 -4.40
C PHE A 72 -10.20 4.33 -5.83
N LEU A 73 -9.24 3.63 -6.41
CA LEU A 73 -8.92 3.75 -7.84
C LEU A 73 -9.87 2.84 -8.63
N ASP A 74 -10.45 3.36 -9.70
CA ASP A 74 -11.12 2.52 -10.71
C ASP A 74 -10.08 1.74 -11.55
N ASP A 75 -10.54 0.81 -12.38
CA ASP A 75 -9.67 -0.03 -13.20
C ASP A 75 -8.74 0.77 -14.13
N SER A 76 -9.22 1.87 -14.70
CA SER A 76 -8.42 2.72 -15.60
C SER A 76 -7.29 3.39 -14.82
N ARG A 77 -7.62 3.98 -13.67
CA ARG A 77 -6.70 4.68 -12.76
C ARG A 77 -5.69 3.72 -12.15
N LEU A 78 -6.14 2.53 -11.74
CA LEU A 78 -5.28 1.46 -11.24
C LEU A 78 -4.27 1.04 -12.30
N ASN A 79 -4.71 0.79 -13.54
CA ASN A 79 -3.82 0.41 -14.63
C ASN A 79 -2.79 1.50 -14.96
N GLN A 80 -3.17 2.78 -14.91
CA GLN A 80 -2.22 3.90 -15.06
C GLN A 80 -1.17 3.90 -13.95
N ALA A 81 -1.58 3.72 -12.69
CA ALA A 81 -0.65 3.66 -11.55
C ALA A 81 0.31 2.47 -11.67
N LEU A 82 -0.19 1.28 -12.00
CA LEU A 82 0.63 0.09 -12.22
C LEU A 82 1.61 0.27 -13.37
N ALA A 83 1.19 0.89 -14.48
CA ALA A 83 2.05 1.19 -15.61
C ALA A 83 3.16 2.19 -15.25
N ALA A 84 2.83 3.23 -14.47
CA ALA A 84 3.81 4.20 -13.98
C ALA A 84 4.86 3.54 -13.08
N LEU A 85 4.41 2.71 -12.12
CA LEU A 85 5.31 1.96 -11.23
C LEU A 85 6.23 1.01 -12.00
N ARG A 86 5.73 0.32 -13.02
CA ARG A 86 6.56 -0.55 -13.88
C ARG A 86 7.65 0.21 -14.63
N LYS A 87 7.37 1.45 -15.06
CA LYS A 87 8.27 2.27 -15.88
C LYS A 87 9.23 3.15 -15.06
N CYS A 88 8.97 3.37 -13.78
CA CYS A 88 9.71 4.36 -12.99
C CYS A 88 11.14 3.94 -12.63
N GLY A 89 11.50 2.66 -12.79
CA GLY A 89 12.85 2.18 -12.47
C GLY A 89 13.18 2.22 -10.97
N ALA A 90 12.17 2.25 -10.10
CA ALA A 90 12.31 2.16 -8.64
C ALA A 90 12.38 0.70 -8.15
N GLY A 91 12.60 -0.26 -9.05
CA GLY A 91 12.67 -1.70 -8.74
C GLY A 91 11.30 -2.39 -8.75
N PRO A 92 11.28 -3.72 -8.64
CA PRO A 92 10.03 -4.45 -8.50
C PRO A 92 9.40 -4.10 -7.15
N PHE A 93 8.07 -3.99 -7.15
CA PHE A 93 7.26 -3.88 -5.94
C PHE A 93 6.30 -5.08 -5.93
N PRO A 94 6.74 -6.30 -5.57
CA PRO A 94 5.90 -7.48 -5.74
C PRO A 94 4.63 -7.43 -4.86
N TYR A 95 4.73 -6.83 -3.68
CA TYR A 95 3.62 -6.77 -2.71
C TYR A 95 2.69 -5.58 -3.00
N LYS A 96 1.60 -5.88 -3.72
CA LYS A 96 0.57 -4.90 -4.09
C LYS A 96 -0.81 -5.49 -3.84
N ALA A 97 -1.72 -4.68 -3.29
CA ALA A 97 -3.12 -5.06 -3.16
C ALA A 97 -4.06 -3.92 -3.56
N ILE A 98 -5.27 -4.27 -3.97
CA ILE A 98 -6.38 -3.34 -4.08
C ILE A 98 -7.13 -3.38 -2.75
N LEU A 99 -7.56 -2.23 -2.23
CA LEU A 99 -8.44 -2.18 -1.07
C LEU A 99 -9.80 -2.77 -1.43
N THR A 100 -10.24 -3.78 -0.70
CA THR A 100 -11.52 -4.46 -0.85
C THR A 100 -12.30 -4.39 0.46
N PRO A 101 -13.60 -4.71 0.46
CA PRO A 101 -14.36 -4.83 1.71
C PRO A 101 -13.80 -5.87 2.68
N THR A 102 -13.09 -6.89 2.17
CA THR A 102 -12.52 -7.94 3.01
C THR A 102 -11.25 -7.47 3.70
N ASN A 103 -10.32 -6.85 2.96
CA ASN A 103 -9.04 -6.43 3.52
C ASN A 103 -9.08 -5.04 4.17
N SER A 104 -10.19 -4.30 4.09
CA SER A 104 -10.33 -3.03 4.80
C SER A 104 -10.22 -3.16 6.32
N GLU A 105 -10.59 -4.32 6.85
CA GLU A 105 -10.52 -4.64 8.28
C GLU A 105 -9.15 -5.22 8.70
N TRP A 106 -8.26 -5.46 7.75
CA TRP A 106 -6.95 -6.06 8.02
C TRP A 106 -5.94 -5.01 8.47
N THR A 107 -4.96 -5.45 9.25
CA THR A 107 -3.78 -4.67 9.56
C THR A 107 -2.75 -4.76 8.44
N ALA A 108 -1.70 -3.92 8.48
CA ALA A 108 -0.64 -3.98 7.47
C ALA A 108 0.11 -5.33 7.47
N PRO A 109 0.47 -5.92 8.64
CA PRO A 109 1.07 -7.25 8.68
C PRO A 109 0.17 -8.36 8.11
N ASP A 110 -1.13 -8.34 8.41
CA ASP A 110 -2.08 -9.35 7.90
C ASP A 110 -2.18 -9.29 6.37
N CYS A 111 -2.32 -8.08 5.82
CA CYS A 111 -2.38 -7.88 4.38
C CYS A 111 -1.07 -8.29 3.70
N PHE A 112 0.08 -7.95 4.30
CA PHE A 112 1.38 -8.35 3.76
C PHE A 112 1.53 -9.87 3.74
N ALA A 113 1.17 -10.54 4.83
CA ALA A 113 1.27 -12.00 4.94
C ALA A 113 0.43 -12.70 3.85
N GLU A 114 -0.78 -12.21 3.58
CA GLU A 114 -1.64 -12.77 2.55
C GLU A 114 -1.08 -12.55 1.14
N ILE A 115 -0.67 -11.31 0.79
CA ILE A 115 -0.08 -11.04 -0.53
C ILE A 115 1.19 -11.86 -0.73
N LYS A 116 2.00 -12.03 0.33
CA LYS A 116 3.22 -12.84 0.28
C LYS A 116 2.90 -14.31 0.02
N ARG A 117 1.90 -14.87 0.70
CA ARG A 117 1.43 -16.24 0.49
C ARG A 117 0.96 -16.46 -0.95
N GLU A 118 0.19 -15.53 -1.51
CA GLU A 118 -0.23 -15.57 -2.92
C GLU A 118 0.96 -15.50 -3.88
N HIS A 119 1.92 -14.60 -3.60
CA HIS A 119 3.11 -14.43 -4.41
C HIS A 119 3.98 -15.69 -4.45
N GLU A 120 4.22 -16.32 -3.30
CA GLU A 120 4.99 -17.56 -3.18
C GLU A 120 4.30 -18.74 -3.88
N ALA A 121 2.96 -18.82 -3.84
CA ALA A 121 2.22 -19.88 -4.52
C ALA A 121 2.29 -19.76 -6.06
N MET A 122 2.43 -18.54 -6.59
CA MET A 122 2.54 -18.27 -8.02
C MET A 122 3.97 -18.31 -8.56
N HIS A 123 4.97 -18.22 -7.67
CA HIS A 123 6.40 -18.20 -7.99
C HIS A 123 7.17 -19.17 -7.08
N PRO A 124 6.97 -20.50 -7.22
CA PRO A 124 7.66 -21.51 -6.41
C PRO A 124 9.16 -21.60 -6.71
#